data_AF-A0A0N1IQI8-F1
#
_entry.id   AF-A0A0N1IQI8-F1
#
_cell.length_a   1.000
_cell.length_b   1.000
_cell.length_c   1.000
_cell.angle_alpha   90.00
_cell.angle_beta   90.00
_cell.angle_gamma   90.00
#
_symmetry.space_group_name_H-M   'P 1'
#
loop_
_entity.id
_entity.type
_entity.pdbx_description
1 polymer ?
#
loop_
_entity_poly.entity_id
_entity_poly.type
_entity_poly.pdbx_seq_one_letter_code
_entity_poly.pdbx_strand_id
1 'polypeptide(L)'
;MMCEGRSLLNTSAASSKIGCDEDPEVAAVKKYVKDLLKSRIFLGRYLERRLNDQLSCYRDIVLLSNAETELKRDLLEAEAKLRSIFSNGLWIGVTSAEKIGNFSGVCIWTEIDDQPLGAFWFQIKSVKFRENEVLLVLKCIRHISDAYLEMEPILTGLAKKNVESSENILDNSVVSLKESYNDLLTSIKSALSITNVKEFFTFLIAFAIAVVTGSTTFVSFLGNFILALIREISIFVKNSTPMFLGILDFFGKIVGGFYILLAMLFKPNTPVRVSRRALPYDGQLHSYNKFSGKDFD
;
A
#
# COMPACT_ATOMS: atom_id res chain seq x y z
N MET A 1 9.32 -49.69 20.26
CA MET A 1 10.49 -50.29 20.95
C MET A 1 11.72 -49.89 20.16
N MET A 2 12.70 -49.26 20.83
CA MET A 2 13.99 -48.78 20.31
C MET A 2 13.99 -47.73 19.18
N CYS A 3 14.57 -46.58 19.50
CA CYS A 3 15.11 -45.61 18.56
C CYS A 3 16.57 -45.96 18.27
N GLU A 4 17.06 -45.71 17.06
CA GLU A 4 18.49 -45.43 16.83
C GLU A 4 18.61 -44.15 16.01
N GLY A 5 19.36 -43.18 16.55
CA GLY A 5 19.53 -41.87 15.93
C GLY A 5 20.95 -41.68 15.40
N ARG A 6 21.07 -41.05 14.23
CA ARG A 6 22.31 -40.42 13.75
C ARG A 6 22.01 -39.12 13.00
N SER A 7 22.32 -38.00 13.64
CA SER A 7 22.81 -36.76 13.02
C SER A 7 24.26 -36.62 13.51
N LEU A 8 25.26 -36.08 12.81
CA LEU A 8 25.40 -34.98 11.85
C LEU A 8 26.50 -35.37 10.80
N LEU A 9 26.89 -34.63 9.74
CA LEU A 9 26.57 -33.29 9.21
C LEU A 9 26.84 -33.23 7.67
N ASN A 10 26.84 -32.03 7.11
CA ASN A 10 27.06 -31.59 5.72
C ASN A 10 28.39 -32.02 5.04
N THR A 11 28.43 -32.04 3.69
CA THR A 11 29.03 -30.95 2.87
C THR A 11 28.80 -31.10 1.34
N SER A 12 28.37 -29.97 0.72
CA SER A 12 28.41 -29.56 -0.70
C SER A 12 27.94 -30.50 -1.86
N ALA A 13 26.75 -30.16 -2.37
CA ALA A 13 26.55 -29.66 -3.74
C ALA A 13 27.09 -30.48 -4.95
N ALA A 14 26.38 -31.55 -5.31
CA ALA A 14 26.27 -31.96 -6.71
C ALA A 14 25.09 -31.21 -7.36
N SER A 15 25.39 -30.17 -8.15
CA SER A 15 24.38 -29.49 -8.98
C SER A 15 24.04 -30.37 -10.19
N SER A 16 23.02 -31.22 -10.07
CA SER A 16 22.41 -31.88 -11.23
C SER A 16 21.26 -31.02 -11.76
N LYS A 17 21.55 -30.26 -12.82
CA LYS A 17 20.51 -29.76 -13.74
C LYS A 17 19.87 -30.96 -14.43
N ILE A 18 18.84 -31.54 -13.81
CA ILE A 18 17.92 -32.42 -14.53
C ILE A 18 16.90 -31.50 -15.20
N GLY A 19 17.24 -31.07 -16.41
CA GLY A 19 16.26 -30.51 -17.32
C GLY A 19 15.42 -31.65 -17.85
N CYS A 20 14.28 -31.90 -17.20
CA CYS A 20 13.16 -32.49 -17.91
C CYS A 20 12.64 -31.42 -18.88
N ASP A 21 12.46 -31.81 -20.14
CA ASP A 21 11.85 -30.97 -21.17
C ASP A 21 10.35 -30.85 -20.84
N GLU A 22 10.05 -29.92 -19.93
CA GLU A 22 8.67 -29.63 -19.54
C GLU A 22 7.99 -28.85 -20.66
N ASP A 23 6.84 -29.36 -21.12
CA ASP A 23 6.04 -28.70 -22.15
C ASP A 23 5.93 -27.19 -21.88
N PRO A 24 6.19 -26.32 -22.87
CA PRO A 24 6.30 -24.88 -22.64
C PRO A 24 5.01 -24.28 -22.07
N GLU A 25 3.86 -24.90 -22.35
CA GLU A 25 2.56 -24.56 -21.77
C GLU A 25 2.48 -24.87 -20.27
N VAL A 26 2.98 -26.03 -19.84
CA VAL A 26 3.06 -26.45 -18.43
C VAL A 26 3.99 -25.52 -17.65
N ALA A 27 5.16 -25.20 -18.22
CA ALA A 27 6.11 -24.25 -17.65
C ALA A 27 5.51 -22.83 -17.54
N ALA A 28 4.76 -22.38 -18.56
CA ALA A 28 4.09 -21.10 -18.56
C ALA A 28 3.01 -21.00 -17.47
N VAL A 29 2.18 -22.03 -17.27
CA VAL A 29 1.16 -22.01 -16.21
C VAL A 29 1.77 -22.18 -14.81
N LYS A 30 2.81 -23.01 -14.64
CA LYS A 30 3.60 -23.06 -13.39
C LYS A 30 4.17 -21.68 -13.03
N LYS A 31 4.60 -20.89 -14.02
CA LYS A 31 5.04 -19.50 -13.81
C LYS A 31 3.87 -18.57 -13.47
N TYR A 32 2.79 -18.60 -14.25
CA TYR A 32 1.61 -17.76 -14.03
C TYR A 32 1.02 -17.94 -12.61
N VAL A 33 0.84 -19.19 -12.15
CA VAL A 33 0.32 -19.48 -10.80
C VAL A 33 1.29 -18.99 -9.71
N LYS A 34 2.60 -19.08 -9.92
CA LYS A 34 3.59 -18.49 -9.01
C LYS A 34 3.46 -16.97 -8.97
N ASP A 35 3.40 -16.30 -10.11
CA ASP A 35 3.37 -14.84 -10.17
C ASP A 35 2.05 -14.26 -9.61
N LEU A 36 0.94 -15.00 -9.75
CA LEU A 36 -0.40 -14.62 -9.23
C LEU A 36 -0.51 -14.76 -7.70
N LEU A 37 0.07 -15.81 -7.10
CA LEU A 37 -0.07 -16.11 -5.66
C LEU A 37 1.12 -15.61 -4.81
N LYS A 38 2.31 -15.43 -5.39
CA LYS A 38 3.52 -15.05 -4.64
C LYS A 38 3.37 -13.68 -3.98
N SER A 39 3.96 -13.55 -2.79
CA SER A 39 4.03 -12.33 -1.96
C SER A 39 2.71 -11.77 -1.43
N ARG A 40 1.55 -12.34 -1.82
CA ARG A 40 0.24 -12.04 -1.22
C ARG A 40 0.29 -12.28 0.29
N ILE A 41 -0.26 -11.32 1.05
CA ILE A 41 -0.45 -11.38 2.50
C ILE A 41 -1.95 -11.57 2.74
N PHE A 42 -2.32 -12.42 3.71
CA PHE A 42 -3.72 -12.69 4.03
C PHE A 42 -3.91 -13.08 5.50
N LEU A 43 -5.12 -12.88 6.00
CA LEU A 43 -5.56 -13.38 7.29
C LEU A 43 -6.06 -14.84 7.16
N GLY A 44 -5.46 -15.74 7.94
CA GLY A 44 -5.92 -17.12 8.06
C GLY A 44 -5.89 -17.62 9.50
N ARG A 45 -6.65 -18.69 9.77
CA ARG A 45 -6.62 -19.42 11.04
C ARG A 45 -5.98 -20.79 10.82
N TYR A 46 -4.89 -21.06 11.52
CA TYR A 46 -4.30 -22.39 11.57
C TYR A 46 -5.16 -23.28 12.47
N LEU A 47 -5.76 -24.33 11.88
CA LEU A 47 -6.75 -25.19 12.52
C LEU A 47 -6.12 -26.43 13.17
N GLU A 48 -5.45 -27.26 12.37
CA GLU A 48 -4.93 -28.54 12.78
C GLU A 48 -3.87 -29.07 11.80
N ARG A 49 -3.10 -30.07 12.25
CA ARG A 49 -2.21 -30.88 11.40
C ARG A 49 -2.85 -32.24 11.15
N ARG A 50 -3.21 -32.53 9.91
CA ARG A 50 -3.96 -33.73 9.52
C ARG A 50 -3.16 -34.62 8.58
N LEU A 51 -3.35 -35.93 8.70
CA LEU A 51 -2.82 -36.89 7.72
C LEU A 51 -3.64 -36.77 6.43
N ASN A 52 -2.98 -36.58 5.30
CA ASN A 52 -3.62 -36.66 3.98
C ASN A 52 -3.54 -38.10 3.46
N ASP A 53 -4.67 -38.79 3.37
CA ASP A 53 -4.77 -40.19 2.93
C ASP A 53 -4.22 -40.42 1.50
N GLN A 54 -4.25 -39.40 0.64
CA GLN A 54 -3.78 -39.52 -0.75
C GLN A 54 -2.25 -39.48 -0.89
N LEU A 55 -1.55 -38.91 0.10
CA LEU A 55 -0.09 -38.74 0.09
C LEU A 55 0.60 -39.43 1.28
N SER A 56 -0.17 -40.04 2.19
CA SER A 56 0.31 -40.66 3.44
C SER A 56 1.23 -39.76 4.28
N CYS A 57 1.03 -38.44 4.22
CA CYS A 57 1.87 -37.45 4.88
C CYS A 57 1.05 -36.45 5.69
N TYR A 58 1.61 -35.96 6.79
CA TYR A 58 0.99 -34.88 7.58
C TYR A 58 1.13 -33.53 6.88
N ARG A 59 0.04 -32.77 6.86
CA ARG A 59 -0.09 -31.44 6.27
C ARG A 59 -0.84 -30.53 7.24
N ASP A 60 -0.45 -29.26 7.24
CA ASP A 60 -0.98 -28.23 8.14
C ASP A 60 -2.13 -27.49 7.44
N ILE A 61 -3.30 -27.40 8.09
CA ILE A 61 -4.52 -26.82 7.50
C ILE A 61 -4.70 -25.38 7.99
N VAL A 62 -4.62 -24.43 7.06
CA VAL A 62 -4.95 -23.02 7.30
C VAL A 62 -6.28 -22.68 6.61
N LEU A 63 -7.27 -22.26 7.39
CA LEU A 63 -8.52 -21.71 6.89
C LEU A 63 -8.31 -20.24 6.50
N LEU A 64 -8.67 -19.88 5.26
CA LEU A 64 -8.66 -18.50 4.79
C LEU A 64 -9.84 -17.70 5.40
N SER A 65 -9.60 -16.47 5.85
CA SER A 65 -10.68 -15.59 6.34
C SER A 65 -11.70 -15.26 5.25
N ASN A 66 -12.98 -15.16 5.62
CA ASN A 66 -14.06 -14.83 4.68
C ASN A 66 -13.94 -13.41 4.10
N ALA A 67 -13.19 -12.52 4.74
CA ALA A 67 -12.90 -11.18 4.23
C ALA A 67 -11.98 -11.20 2.98
N GLU A 68 -11.13 -12.22 2.83
CA GLU A 68 -10.09 -12.33 1.80
C GLU A 68 -10.65 -12.78 0.44
N THR A 69 -11.65 -12.04 -0.05
CA THR A 69 -12.42 -12.38 -1.27
C THR A 69 -11.56 -12.36 -2.54
N GLU A 70 -10.59 -11.45 -2.64
CA GLU A 70 -9.63 -11.42 -3.76
C GLU A 70 -8.77 -12.68 -3.79
N LEU A 71 -8.09 -13.01 -2.68
CA LEU A 71 -7.23 -14.19 -2.62
C LEU A 71 -8.02 -15.48 -2.80
N LYS A 72 -9.27 -15.55 -2.29
CA LYS A 72 -10.17 -16.69 -2.53
C LYS A 72 -10.42 -16.91 -4.02
N ARG A 73 -10.71 -15.84 -4.77
CA ARG A 73 -10.93 -15.92 -6.22
C ARG A 73 -9.65 -16.34 -6.95
N ASP A 74 -8.53 -15.70 -6.61
CA ASP A 74 -7.20 -15.95 -7.18
C ASP A 74 -6.74 -17.41 -6.95
N LEU A 75 -7.01 -17.99 -5.77
CA LEU A 75 -6.75 -19.40 -5.46
C LEU A 75 -7.64 -20.37 -6.26
N LEU A 76 -8.92 -20.07 -6.43
CA LEU A 76 -9.84 -20.90 -7.21
C LEU A 76 -9.49 -20.87 -8.72
N GLU A 77 -9.07 -19.71 -9.24
CA GLU A 77 -8.59 -19.60 -10.62
C GLU A 77 -7.28 -20.39 -10.82
N ALA A 78 -6.36 -20.31 -9.87
CA ALA A 78 -5.15 -21.12 -9.88
C ALA A 78 -5.44 -22.63 -9.80
N GLU A 79 -6.36 -23.07 -8.94
CA GLU A 79 -6.78 -24.46 -8.86
C GLU A 79 -7.38 -24.94 -10.20
N ALA A 80 -8.28 -24.16 -10.81
CA ALA A 80 -8.90 -24.50 -12.09
C ALA A 80 -7.86 -24.65 -13.22
N LYS A 81 -6.90 -23.72 -13.32
CA LYS A 81 -5.81 -23.75 -14.32
C LYS A 81 -4.82 -24.89 -14.10
N LEU A 82 -4.60 -25.29 -12.85
CA LEU A 82 -3.81 -26.48 -12.54
C LEU A 82 -4.57 -27.75 -12.93
N ARG A 83 -5.86 -27.86 -12.59
CA ARG A 83 -6.69 -29.03 -12.95
C ARG A 83 -6.88 -29.22 -14.46
N SER A 84 -6.91 -28.15 -15.26
CA SER A 84 -7.04 -28.26 -16.71
C SER A 84 -5.80 -28.82 -17.41
N ILE A 85 -4.62 -28.71 -16.79
CA ILE A 85 -3.34 -29.19 -17.34
C ILE A 85 -2.93 -30.51 -16.69
N PHE A 86 -3.12 -30.64 -15.38
CA PHE A 86 -2.79 -31.84 -14.61
C PHE A 86 -4.04 -32.71 -14.41
N SER A 87 -4.54 -33.28 -15.51
CA SER A 87 -5.65 -34.26 -15.50
C SER A 87 -5.30 -35.54 -14.71
N ASN A 88 -4.01 -35.85 -14.57
CA ASN A 88 -3.51 -37.03 -13.88
C ASN A 88 -3.24 -36.74 -12.40
N GLY A 89 -4.21 -37.02 -11.52
CA GLY A 89 -4.00 -37.38 -10.10
C GLY A 89 -3.26 -36.39 -9.18
N LEU A 90 -2.84 -35.22 -9.67
CA LEU A 90 -1.97 -34.30 -8.94
C LEU A 90 -2.72 -33.69 -7.76
N TRP A 91 -2.21 -33.90 -6.54
CA TRP A 91 -2.84 -33.33 -5.36
C TRP A 91 -2.54 -31.84 -5.25
N ILE A 92 -3.58 -31.02 -5.18
CA ILE A 92 -3.47 -29.57 -5.04
C ILE A 92 -3.80 -29.21 -3.59
N GLY A 93 -2.89 -28.53 -2.91
CA GLY A 93 -3.04 -28.07 -1.52
C GLY A 93 -4.06 -26.94 -1.30
N VAL A 94 -5.16 -26.93 -2.08
CA VAL A 94 -6.30 -26.01 -1.96
C VAL A 94 -7.56 -26.86 -1.96
N THR A 95 -8.48 -26.62 -1.02
CA THR A 95 -9.73 -27.39 -0.94
C THR A 95 -10.86 -26.53 -0.33
N SER A 96 -12.11 -26.71 -0.77
CA SER A 96 -13.26 -26.13 -0.05
C SER A 96 -13.30 -26.67 1.38
N ALA A 97 -13.46 -25.79 2.36
CA ALA A 97 -13.48 -26.14 3.78
C ALA A 97 -14.62 -27.11 4.14
N GLU A 98 -15.70 -27.07 3.36
CA GLU A 98 -16.87 -27.98 3.43
C GLU A 98 -16.51 -29.46 3.30
N LYS A 99 -15.38 -29.79 2.65
CA LYS A 99 -14.88 -31.17 2.50
C LYS A 99 -14.04 -31.66 3.68
N ILE A 100 -13.61 -30.76 4.56
CA ILE A 100 -12.77 -31.04 5.73
C ILE A 100 -13.62 -31.09 7.01
N GLY A 101 -14.65 -30.24 7.12
CA GLY A 101 -15.57 -30.19 8.26
C GLY A 101 -16.63 -29.08 8.14
N ASN A 102 -17.24 -28.70 9.27
CA ASN A 102 -18.33 -27.70 9.34
C ASN A 102 -17.91 -26.23 9.09
N PHE A 103 -16.74 -26.00 8.50
CA PHE A 103 -16.23 -24.65 8.22
C PHE A 103 -16.61 -24.24 6.79
N SER A 104 -17.13 -23.02 6.62
CA SER A 104 -17.33 -22.43 5.29
C SER A 104 -16.10 -21.61 4.91
N GLY A 105 -15.59 -21.76 3.68
CA GLY A 105 -14.37 -21.07 3.24
C GLY A 105 -13.49 -21.92 2.33
N VAL A 106 -12.23 -21.51 2.18
CA VAL A 106 -11.20 -22.26 1.46
C VAL A 106 -10.09 -22.61 2.45
N CYS A 107 -9.72 -23.88 2.49
CA CYS A 107 -8.58 -24.40 3.25
C CYS A 107 -7.36 -24.48 2.34
N ILE A 108 -6.24 -23.97 2.86
CA ILE A 108 -4.90 -24.09 2.27
C ILE A 108 -4.15 -25.15 3.07
N TRP A 109 -3.64 -26.15 2.37
CA TRP A 109 -2.76 -27.16 2.94
C TRP A 109 -1.31 -26.78 2.69
N THR A 110 -0.51 -26.73 3.75
CA THR A 110 0.87 -26.21 3.75
C THR A 110 1.75 -27.07 4.65
N GLU A 111 3.04 -26.75 4.66
CA GLU A 111 4.00 -27.13 5.69
C GLU A 111 4.31 -25.85 6.49
N ILE A 112 4.08 -25.84 7.82
CA ILE A 112 4.36 -24.71 8.73
C ILE A 112 5.31 -25.18 9.83
N ASP A 113 6.30 -24.36 10.15
CA ASP A 113 7.30 -24.64 11.18
C ASP A 113 6.72 -24.35 12.60
N ASP A 114 6.23 -25.39 13.28
CA ASP A 114 5.86 -25.45 14.71
C ASP A 114 5.15 -24.23 15.33
N GLN A 115 4.23 -23.62 14.58
CA GLN A 115 3.38 -22.52 15.06
C GLN A 115 2.21 -23.05 15.92
N PRO A 116 1.85 -22.43 17.07
CA PRO A 116 0.61 -22.75 17.79
C PRO A 116 -0.65 -22.54 16.92
N LEU A 117 -1.72 -23.27 17.23
CA LEU A 117 -3.04 -23.09 16.62
C LEU A 117 -3.59 -21.69 16.95
N GLY A 118 -4.28 -21.05 16.00
CA GLY A 118 -4.77 -19.68 16.17
C GLY A 118 -4.83 -18.87 14.87
N ALA A 119 -5.13 -17.58 14.99
CA ALA A 119 -5.18 -16.66 13.85
C ALA A 119 -3.83 -15.98 13.60
N PHE A 120 -3.43 -15.89 12.33
CA PHE A 120 -2.16 -15.28 11.92
C PHE A 120 -2.31 -14.51 10.60
N TRP A 121 -1.50 -13.47 10.47
CA TRP A 121 -1.14 -12.93 9.16
C TRP A 121 -0.14 -13.87 8.50
N PHE A 122 -0.52 -14.44 7.36
CA PHE A 122 0.33 -15.29 6.53
C PHE A 122 0.78 -14.55 5.28
N GLN A 123 1.97 -14.87 4.79
CA GLN A 123 2.45 -14.47 3.47
C GLN A 123 2.78 -15.70 2.62
N ILE A 124 2.32 -15.73 1.37
CA ILE A 124 2.70 -16.78 0.42
C ILE A 124 4.13 -16.51 -0.06
N LYS A 125 5.11 -17.29 0.43
CA LYS A 125 6.52 -17.19 -0.01
C LYS A 125 6.68 -17.66 -1.46
N SER A 126 6.11 -18.83 -1.76
CA SER A 126 6.26 -19.53 -3.04
C SER A 126 5.24 -20.66 -3.18
N VAL A 127 5.02 -21.11 -4.42
CA VAL A 127 4.33 -22.36 -4.71
C VAL A 127 5.39 -23.41 -5.06
N LYS A 128 5.48 -24.48 -4.26
CA LYS A 128 6.28 -25.67 -4.53
C LYS A 128 5.49 -26.60 -5.45
N PHE A 129 6.13 -27.05 -6.52
CA PHE A 129 5.62 -28.10 -7.39
C PHE A 129 6.52 -29.32 -7.18
N ARG A 130 5.94 -30.44 -6.73
CA ARG A 130 6.56 -31.77 -6.73
C ARG A 130 5.85 -32.63 -7.77
N GLU A 131 6.36 -33.84 -7.99
CA GLU A 131 5.81 -34.80 -8.97
C GLU A 131 4.34 -35.15 -8.68
N ASN A 132 3.96 -35.34 -7.41
CA ASN A 132 2.61 -35.75 -6.99
C ASN A 132 1.84 -34.68 -6.20
N GLU A 133 2.43 -33.52 -5.87
CA GLU A 133 1.75 -32.45 -5.12
C GLU A 133 2.12 -31.02 -5.54
N VAL A 134 1.14 -30.12 -5.44
CA VAL A 134 1.33 -28.66 -5.49
C VAL A 134 1.03 -28.09 -4.11
N LEU A 135 2.04 -27.52 -3.46
CA LEU A 135 1.97 -27.03 -2.09
C LEU A 135 2.31 -25.55 -2.00
N LEU A 136 1.46 -24.79 -1.31
CA LEU A 136 1.72 -23.40 -0.95
C LEU A 136 2.69 -23.35 0.23
N VAL A 137 3.73 -22.52 0.14
CA VAL A 137 4.67 -22.29 1.25
C VAL A 137 4.33 -20.97 1.91
N LEU A 138 3.84 -21.04 3.15
CA LEU A 138 3.47 -19.85 3.91
C LEU A 138 4.63 -19.34 4.79
N LYS A 139 4.57 -18.07 5.15
CA LYS A 139 5.34 -17.44 6.23
C LYS A 139 4.35 -16.91 7.25
N CYS A 140 4.49 -17.31 8.52
CA CYS A 140 3.85 -16.60 9.62
C CYS A 140 4.50 -15.20 9.74
N ILE A 141 3.72 -14.13 9.63
CA ILE A 141 4.20 -12.75 9.87
C ILE A 141 3.94 -12.36 11.32
N ARG A 142 2.70 -12.52 11.79
CA ARG A 142 2.25 -12.04 13.11
C ARG A 142 1.07 -12.87 13.62
N HIS A 143 1.07 -13.20 14.90
CA HIS A 143 -0.10 -13.73 15.62
C HIS A 143 -1.15 -12.65 15.83
N ILE A 144 -2.42 -13.03 15.75
CA ILE A 144 -3.57 -12.20 16.13
C ILE A 144 -4.33 -12.94 17.23
N SER A 145 -4.49 -12.29 18.38
CA SER A 145 -5.33 -12.81 19.45
C SER A 145 -6.79 -12.83 19.02
N ASP A 146 -7.52 -13.91 19.31
CA ASP A 146 -8.95 -14.02 18.94
C ASP A 146 -9.80 -12.85 19.47
N ALA A 147 -9.48 -12.30 20.65
CA ALA A 147 -10.13 -11.10 21.20
C ALA A 147 -10.02 -9.84 20.30
N TYR A 148 -9.00 -9.74 19.45
CA TYR A 148 -8.88 -8.65 18.47
C TYR A 148 -9.81 -8.86 17.27
N LEU A 149 -10.01 -10.13 16.86
CA LEU A 149 -10.97 -10.50 15.81
C LEU A 149 -12.43 -10.35 16.25
N GLU A 150 -12.70 -10.49 17.55
CA GLU A 150 -14.02 -10.22 18.13
C GLU A 150 -14.35 -8.72 18.17
N MET A 151 -13.35 -7.86 18.41
CA MET A 151 -13.54 -6.40 18.34
C MET A 151 -13.63 -5.87 16.90
N GLU A 152 -12.99 -6.52 15.93
CA GLU A 152 -12.98 -6.13 14.51
C GLU A 152 -13.61 -7.21 13.60
N PRO A 153 -14.95 -7.42 13.64
CA PRO A 153 -15.64 -8.47 12.87
C PRO A 153 -15.53 -8.32 11.35
N ILE A 154 -15.09 -7.13 10.88
CA ILE A 154 -14.76 -6.83 9.48
C ILE A 154 -13.62 -7.73 8.99
N LEU A 155 -12.58 -7.95 9.82
CA LEU A 155 -11.40 -8.75 9.44
C LEU A 155 -11.73 -10.24 9.23
N THR A 156 -12.67 -10.77 10.03
CA THR A 156 -13.10 -12.17 9.95
C THR A 156 -14.15 -12.39 8.86
N GLY A 157 -14.70 -11.30 8.27
CA GLY A 157 -15.81 -11.38 7.31
C GLY A 157 -17.10 -11.92 7.93
N LEU A 158 -17.21 -11.89 9.27
CA LEU A 158 -18.34 -12.42 10.05
C LEU A 158 -19.49 -11.41 10.20
N ALA A 159 -19.37 -10.26 9.51
CA ALA A 159 -20.46 -9.32 9.31
C ALA A 159 -21.64 -10.03 8.66
N LYS A 160 -22.69 -10.26 9.47
CA LYS A 160 -23.92 -10.95 9.09
C LYS A 160 -24.60 -10.14 7.99
N LYS A 161 -24.40 -10.55 6.73
CA LYS A 161 -24.96 -9.88 5.54
C LYS A 161 -26.48 -10.01 5.55
N ASN A 162 -27.17 -9.06 6.19
CA ASN A 162 -28.55 -8.77 5.84
C ASN A 162 -28.52 -8.27 4.40
N VAL A 163 -29.21 -8.98 3.51
CA VAL A 163 -29.26 -8.66 2.09
C VAL A 163 -30.31 -7.58 1.89
N GLU A 164 -29.89 -6.32 2.01
CA GLU A 164 -30.69 -5.19 1.55
C GLU A 164 -29.92 -4.35 0.53
N SER A 165 -30.68 -3.96 -0.47
CA SER A 165 -30.36 -3.37 -1.77
C SER A 165 -29.38 -2.19 -1.73
N SER A 166 -28.47 -2.17 -2.71
CA SER A 166 -27.43 -1.15 -2.88
C SER A 166 -27.96 0.21 -3.35
N GLU A 167 -28.52 1.04 -2.47
CA GLU A 167 -28.76 2.48 -2.77
C GLU A 167 -28.29 3.46 -1.67
N ASN A 168 -28.22 3.07 -0.38
CA ASN A 168 -28.02 4.02 0.74
C ASN A 168 -26.58 4.08 1.29
N ILE A 169 -25.62 4.55 0.48
CA ILE A 169 -24.21 4.71 0.93
C ILE A 169 -24.00 5.98 1.79
N LEU A 170 -24.84 7.02 1.63
CA LEU A 170 -24.67 8.29 2.36
C LEU A 170 -25.26 8.29 3.78
N ASP A 171 -26.37 7.57 4.02
CA ASP A 171 -27.08 7.63 5.31
C ASP A 171 -26.36 6.88 6.44
N ASN A 172 -25.64 5.81 6.13
CA ASN A 172 -24.94 4.98 7.13
C ASN A 172 -23.91 5.76 7.96
N SER A 173 -23.25 6.77 7.39
CA SER A 173 -22.28 7.59 8.11
C SER A 173 -22.94 8.50 9.17
N VAL A 174 -24.13 9.03 8.87
CA VAL A 174 -24.90 9.90 9.76
C VAL A 174 -25.60 9.09 10.85
N VAL A 175 -26.09 7.89 10.52
CA VAL A 175 -26.67 6.95 11.49
C VAL A 175 -25.61 6.47 12.49
N SER A 176 -24.43 6.05 12.04
CA SER A 176 -23.34 5.56 12.91
C SER A 176 -22.85 6.62 13.92
N LEU A 177 -22.76 7.90 13.50
CA LEU A 177 -22.43 9.00 14.41
C LEU A 177 -23.56 9.29 15.41
N LYS A 178 -24.82 9.14 15.00
CA LYS A 178 -25.99 9.35 15.85
C LYS A 178 -26.14 8.25 16.90
N GLU A 179 -25.86 7.01 16.55
CA GLU A 179 -25.78 5.87 17.47
C GLU A 179 -24.65 6.08 18.49
N SER A 180 -23.43 6.38 18.02
CA SER A 180 -22.28 6.69 18.90
C SER A 180 -22.57 7.84 19.87
N TYR A 181 -23.24 8.90 19.41
CA TYR A 181 -23.61 10.03 20.27
C TYR A 181 -24.62 9.63 21.35
N ASN A 182 -25.61 8.79 21.01
CA ASN A 182 -26.60 8.29 21.96
C ASN A 182 -25.96 7.33 22.99
N ASP A 183 -25.01 6.48 22.59
CA ASP A 183 -24.29 5.57 23.49
C ASP A 183 -23.37 6.31 24.46
N LEU A 184 -22.75 7.41 24.02
CA LEU A 184 -22.05 8.33 24.93
C LEU A 184 -23.02 9.00 25.90
N LEU A 185 -24.22 9.39 25.45
CA LEU A 185 -25.23 10.04 26.29
C LEU A 185 -25.82 9.09 27.35
N THR A 186 -26.08 7.82 27.00
CA THR A 186 -26.52 6.80 27.96
C THR A 186 -25.41 6.45 28.94
N SER A 187 -24.15 6.35 28.48
CA SER A 187 -22.98 6.13 29.33
C SER A 187 -22.75 7.27 30.32
N ILE A 188 -22.82 8.53 29.87
CA ILE A 188 -22.73 9.71 30.72
C ILE A 188 -23.89 9.72 31.73
N LYS A 189 -25.12 9.46 31.29
CA LYS A 189 -26.30 9.44 32.18
C LYS A 189 -26.26 8.32 33.21
N SER A 190 -25.65 7.18 32.89
CA SER A 190 -25.40 6.06 33.80
C SER A 190 -24.28 6.38 34.80
N ALA A 191 -23.18 6.98 34.33
CA ALA A 191 -22.08 7.46 35.17
C ALA A 191 -22.51 8.62 36.10
N LEU A 192 -23.54 9.38 35.74
CA LEU A 192 -24.17 10.41 36.57
C LEU A 192 -25.10 9.84 37.66
N SER A 193 -25.09 8.51 37.90
CA SER A 193 -25.90 7.90 38.95
C SER A 193 -25.53 8.44 40.35
N ILE A 194 -26.56 8.70 41.14
CA ILE A 194 -26.56 9.70 42.22
C ILE A 194 -25.71 9.30 43.44
N THR A 195 -25.21 8.06 43.52
CA THR A 195 -24.48 7.55 44.69
C THR A 195 -23.06 8.09 44.82
N ASN A 196 -22.36 8.39 43.72
CA ASN A 196 -20.92 8.72 43.73
C ASN A 196 -20.60 10.12 43.15
N VAL A 197 -21.57 11.05 43.15
CA VAL A 197 -21.42 12.41 42.61
C VAL A 197 -20.18 13.14 43.14
N LYS A 198 -19.79 12.94 44.40
CA LYS A 198 -18.59 13.53 45.02
C LYS A 198 -17.28 13.05 44.36
N GLU A 199 -17.20 11.77 44.01
CA GLU A 199 -16.05 11.17 43.33
C GLU A 199 -16.00 11.63 41.88
N PHE A 200 -17.16 11.68 41.20
CA PHE A 200 -17.28 12.23 39.85
C PHE A 200 -16.79 13.68 39.76
N PHE A 201 -17.19 14.56 40.69
CA PHE A 201 -16.69 15.94 40.72
C PHE A 201 -15.18 16.03 40.98
N THR A 202 -14.63 15.16 41.82
CA THR A 202 -13.18 15.13 42.12
C THR A 202 -12.39 14.65 40.90
N PHE A 203 -12.88 13.61 40.22
CA PHE A 203 -12.34 13.15 38.93
C PHE A 203 -12.45 14.24 37.86
N LEU A 204 -13.58 14.95 37.77
CA LEU A 204 -13.79 16.03 36.80
C LEU A 204 -12.81 17.20 37.00
N ILE A 205 -12.52 17.59 38.26
CA ILE A 205 -11.53 18.62 38.58
C ILE A 205 -10.12 18.14 38.23
N ALA A 206 -9.76 16.90 38.57
CA ALA A 206 -8.47 16.32 38.20
C ALA A 206 -8.30 16.22 36.68
N PHE A 207 -9.36 15.84 35.96
CA PHE A 207 -9.41 15.78 34.50
C PHE A 207 -9.26 17.17 33.87
N ALA A 208 -9.94 18.20 34.40
CA ALA A 208 -9.79 19.57 33.93
C ALA A 208 -8.34 20.07 34.09
N ILE A 209 -7.71 19.81 35.23
CA ILE A 209 -6.29 20.15 35.46
C ILE A 209 -5.40 19.39 34.47
N ALA A 210 -5.62 18.08 34.28
CA ALA A 210 -4.86 17.27 33.34
C ALA A 210 -5.00 17.76 31.88
N VAL A 211 -6.21 18.15 31.45
CA VAL A 211 -6.46 18.72 30.13
C VAL A 211 -5.78 20.09 29.96
N VAL A 212 -5.81 20.96 30.95
CA VAL A 212 -5.13 22.27 30.89
C VAL A 212 -3.60 22.11 30.85
N THR A 213 -3.04 21.24 31.70
CA THR A 213 -1.58 20.96 31.72
C THR A 213 -1.13 20.23 30.45
N GLY A 214 -1.91 19.27 29.97
CA GLY A 214 -1.69 18.58 28.69
C GLY A 214 -1.77 19.53 27.50
N SER A 215 -2.73 20.45 27.48
CA SER A 215 -2.89 21.46 26.44
C SER A 215 -1.74 22.48 26.42
N THR A 216 -1.36 23.02 27.57
CA THR A 216 -0.24 23.99 27.65
C THR A 216 1.10 23.38 27.24
N THR A 217 1.39 22.14 27.66
CA THR A 217 2.57 21.40 27.19
C THR A 217 2.49 21.08 25.70
N PHE A 218 1.35 20.57 25.21
CA PHE A 218 1.13 20.28 23.80
C PHE A 218 1.30 21.51 22.91
N VAL A 219 0.74 22.67 23.28
CA VAL A 219 0.90 23.94 22.54
C VAL A 219 2.36 24.39 22.52
N SER A 220 3.11 24.19 23.61
CA SER A 220 4.55 24.49 23.65
C SER A 220 5.36 23.59 22.71
N PHE A 221 5.12 22.27 22.73
CA PHE A 221 5.75 21.33 21.80
C PHE A 221 5.37 21.61 20.35
N LEU A 222 4.10 21.84 20.07
CA LEU A 222 3.58 22.13 18.73
C LEU A 222 4.11 23.47 18.21
N GLY A 223 4.19 24.51 19.04
CA GLY A 223 4.80 25.80 18.67
C GLY A 223 6.27 25.66 18.29
N ASN A 224 7.06 24.96 19.11
CA ASN A 224 8.46 24.67 18.78
C ASN A 224 8.63 23.83 17.50
N PHE A 225 7.75 22.83 17.30
CA PHE A 225 7.72 22.04 16.07
C PHE A 225 7.37 22.89 14.85
N ILE A 226 6.34 23.75 14.92
CA ILE A 226 5.96 24.66 13.82
C ILE A 226 7.09 25.65 13.51
N LEU A 227 7.80 26.17 14.53
CA LEU A 227 8.96 27.05 14.34
C LEU A 227 10.15 26.34 13.67
N ALA A 228 10.39 25.06 13.99
CA ALA A 228 11.37 24.24 13.28
C ALA A 228 10.93 23.94 11.83
N LEU A 229 9.67 23.58 11.65
CA LEU A 229 9.07 23.26 10.35
C LEU A 229 9.08 24.46 9.40
N ILE A 230 8.67 25.66 9.85
CA ILE A 230 8.68 26.87 9.00
C ILE A 230 10.11 27.30 8.65
N ARG A 231 11.09 27.07 9.54
CA ARG A 231 12.51 27.29 9.24
C ARG A 231 12.98 26.34 8.14
N GLU A 232 12.67 25.06 8.25
CA GLU A 232 13.08 24.06 7.25
C GLU A 232 12.38 24.26 5.91
N ILE A 233 11.07 24.59 5.92
CA ILE A 233 10.33 24.98 4.71
C ILE A 233 10.90 26.26 4.10
N SER A 234 11.32 27.26 4.89
CA SER A 234 11.92 28.48 4.36
C SER A 234 13.25 28.20 3.62
N ILE A 235 14.08 27.31 4.17
CA ILE A 235 15.31 26.84 3.52
C ILE A 235 14.97 26.04 2.25
N PHE A 236 14.01 25.13 2.32
CA PHE A 236 13.53 24.36 1.17
C PHE A 236 13.02 25.27 0.05
N VAL A 237 12.10 26.19 0.35
CA VAL A 237 11.54 27.14 -0.62
C VAL A 237 12.64 27.99 -1.24
N LYS A 238 13.56 28.56 -0.43
CA LYS A 238 14.69 29.36 -0.94
C LYS A 238 15.55 28.57 -1.93
N ASN A 239 15.80 27.29 -1.67
CA ASN A 239 16.58 26.41 -2.55
C ASN A 239 15.76 25.94 -3.77
N SER A 240 14.45 25.76 -3.65
CA SER A 240 13.55 25.31 -4.72
C SER A 240 13.08 26.44 -5.65
N THR A 241 13.02 27.70 -5.21
CA THR A 241 12.61 28.84 -6.06
C THR A 241 13.37 28.92 -7.39
N PRO A 242 14.73 28.86 -7.45
CA PRO A 242 15.44 28.88 -8.72
C PRO A 242 15.15 27.65 -9.60
N MET A 243 14.87 26.49 -9.01
CA MET A 243 14.47 25.29 -9.75
C MET A 243 13.08 25.47 -10.39
N PHE A 244 12.10 26.00 -9.65
CA PHE A 244 10.77 26.30 -10.19
C PHE A 244 10.81 27.39 -11.27
N LEU A 245 11.63 28.44 -11.10
CA LEU A 245 11.85 29.44 -12.15
C LEU A 245 12.44 28.82 -13.41
N GLY A 246 13.46 27.97 -13.29
CA GLY A 246 14.07 27.27 -14.42
C GLY A 246 13.09 26.34 -15.16
N ILE A 247 12.20 25.68 -14.42
CA ILE A 247 11.12 24.84 -15.00
C ILE A 247 10.09 25.71 -15.72
N LEU A 248 9.67 26.85 -15.14
CA LEU A 248 8.76 27.80 -15.80
C LEU A 248 9.37 28.39 -17.07
N ASP A 249 10.65 28.76 -17.05
CA ASP A 249 11.38 29.24 -18.24
C ASP A 249 11.50 28.17 -19.32
N PHE A 250 11.68 26.90 -18.94
CA PHE A 250 11.71 25.77 -19.87
C PHE A 250 10.35 25.59 -20.56
N PHE A 251 9.25 25.57 -19.80
CA PHE A 251 7.91 25.53 -20.37
C PHE A 251 7.57 26.78 -21.19
N GLY A 252 7.98 27.97 -20.74
CA GLY A 252 7.82 29.23 -21.49
C GLY A 252 8.54 29.19 -22.84
N LYS A 253 9.75 28.63 -22.90
CA LYS A 253 10.50 28.41 -24.15
C LYS A 253 9.88 27.34 -25.04
N ILE A 254 9.33 26.26 -24.47
CA ILE A 254 8.60 25.24 -25.24
C ILE A 254 7.35 25.86 -25.89
N VAL A 255 6.50 26.53 -25.11
CA VAL A 255 5.26 27.15 -25.60
C VAL A 255 5.56 28.27 -26.58
N GLY A 256 6.53 29.15 -26.27
CA GLY A 256 6.96 30.22 -27.17
C GLY A 256 7.57 29.70 -28.48
N GLY A 257 8.41 28.67 -28.42
CA GLY A 257 8.98 28.01 -29.59
C GLY A 257 7.92 27.31 -30.45
N PHE A 258 6.94 26.69 -29.82
CA PHE A 258 5.79 26.09 -30.51
C PHE A 258 4.92 27.15 -31.19
N TYR A 259 4.68 28.29 -30.55
CA TYR A 259 4.02 29.44 -31.17
C TYR A 259 4.81 30.02 -32.35
N ILE A 260 6.15 30.09 -32.26
CA ILE A 260 7.02 30.50 -33.38
C ILE A 260 6.92 29.52 -34.55
N LEU A 261 6.91 28.20 -34.28
CA LEU A 261 6.73 27.16 -35.30
C LEU A 261 5.38 27.28 -36.00
N LEU A 262 4.30 27.46 -35.23
CA LEU A 262 2.96 27.69 -35.75
C LEU A 262 2.92 28.96 -36.61
N ALA A 263 3.51 30.06 -36.13
CA ALA A 263 3.57 31.32 -36.87
C ALA A 263 4.38 31.22 -38.17
N MET A 264 5.46 30.42 -38.21
CA MET A 264 6.22 30.16 -39.43
C MET A 264 5.47 29.25 -40.41
N LEU A 265 4.71 28.26 -39.93
CA LEU A 265 3.85 27.41 -40.77
C LEU A 265 2.84 28.26 -41.57
N PHE A 266 2.31 29.32 -40.97
CA PHE A 266 1.37 30.24 -41.60
C PHE A 266 2.01 31.48 -42.24
N LYS A 267 3.34 31.62 -42.23
CA LYS A 267 4.01 32.80 -42.80
C LYS A 267 4.27 32.59 -44.31
N PRO A 268 3.60 33.32 -45.22
CA PRO A 268 3.85 33.18 -46.64
C PRO A 268 5.26 33.67 -47.01
N ASN A 269 5.98 32.87 -47.80
CA ASN A 269 7.32 33.17 -48.30
C ASN A 269 7.31 34.40 -49.22
N THR A 270 7.52 35.57 -48.63
CA THR A 270 7.74 36.84 -49.34
C THR A 270 9.22 37.23 -49.21
N PRO A 271 10.00 37.23 -50.31
CA PRO A 271 11.42 37.54 -50.24
C PRO A 271 11.64 39.02 -49.94
N VAL A 272 12.36 39.29 -48.85
CA VAL A 272 12.71 40.67 -48.43
C VAL A 272 13.66 41.28 -49.47
N ARG A 273 13.25 42.38 -50.11
CA ARG A 273 14.13 43.16 -51.00
C ARG A 273 15.15 43.92 -50.16
N VAL A 274 16.43 43.55 -50.28
CA VAL A 274 17.53 44.25 -49.64
C VAL A 274 17.72 45.64 -50.28
N SER A 275 17.32 46.69 -49.58
CA SER A 275 17.52 48.08 -50.02
C SER A 275 18.95 48.54 -49.71
N ARG A 276 19.84 48.50 -50.72
CA ARG A 276 21.14 49.19 -50.64
C ARG A 276 20.95 50.69 -50.86
N ARG A 277 20.99 51.48 -49.80
CA ARG A 277 21.35 52.91 -49.78
C ARG A 277 21.93 53.22 -48.40
N ALA A 278 22.93 54.05 -48.17
CA ALA A 278 24.03 54.68 -48.92
C ALA A 278 24.69 55.56 -47.83
N LEU A 279 26.01 55.52 -47.66
CA LEU A 279 26.70 56.33 -46.63
C LEU A 279 26.74 57.81 -47.04
N PRO A 280 26.39 58.78 -46.18
CA PRO A 280 26.79 60.17 -46.39
C PRO A 280 28.25 60.37 -46.00
N TYR A 281 28.99 61.07 -46.85
CA TYR A 281 30.40 61.41 -46.68
C TYR A 281 30.57 62.72 -45.88
N ASP A 282 31.78 62.93 -45.36
CA ASP A 282 32.19 64.07 -44.53
C ASP A 282 32.10 65.43 -45.26
N GLY A 283 31.92 66.52 -44.52
CA GLY A 283 31.57 67.85 -45.03
C GLY A 283 31.85 68.97 -44.02
N GLN A 284 33.14 69.29 -43.87
CA GLN A 284 33.70 70.22 -42.90
C GLN A 284 33.30 71.71 -43.13
N LEU A 285 33.54 72.53 -42.09
CA LEU A 285 33.60 74.01 -42.07
C LEU A 285 32.27 74.81 -42.14
N HIS A 286 31.90 75.41 -41.01
CA HIS A 286 32.29 76.82 -40.82
C HIS A 286 32.41 77.22 -39.34
N SER A 287 33.45 77.99 -39.04
CA SER A 287 33.73 78.59 -37.74
C SER A 287 33.20 80.02 -37.73
N TYR A 288 32.58 80.47 -36.62
CA TYR A 288 32.77 81.85 -36.18
C TYR A 288 32.59 81.99 -34.66
N ASN A 289 33.46 82.81 -34.07
CA ASN A 289 33.61 82.99 -32.63
C ASN A 289 32.42 83.69 -31.96
N LYS A 290 32.18 83.36 -30.69
CA LYS A 290 31.91 84.41 -29.70
C LYS A 290 32.57 84.12 -28.35
N PHE A 291 33.57 84.94 -28.03
CA PHE A 291 34.23 85.03 -26.73
C PHE A 291 33.27 85.56 -25.66
N SER A 292 33.39 85.05 -24.43
CA SER A 292 33.58 85.83 -23.18
C SER A 292 33.04 85.05 -21.97
N GLY A 293 33.79 85.03 -20.88
CA GLY A 293 33.38 84.35 -19.64
C GLY A 293 34.54 83.61 -18.97
N LYS A 294 35.56 84.35 -18.54
CA LYS A 294 36.57 83.86 -17.61
C LYS A 294 36.70 84.83 -16.42
N ASP A 295 36.72 84.22 -15.24
CA ASP A 295 37.45 84.61 -14.05
C ASP A 295 37.16 86.02 -13.47
N PHE A 296 36.36 86.08 -12.41
CA PHE A 296 36.55 86.95 -11.23
C PHE A 296 35.86 86.32 -10.00
N ASP A 297 36.68 86.14 -8.95
CA ASP A 297 36.39 85.93 -7.51
C ASP A 297 35.08 85.25 -7.04
#